data_AF-A0A413IPA7-F1
#
_entry.id   AF-A0A413IPA7-F1
#
_cell.length_a   1.000
_cell.length_b   1.000
_cell.length_c   1.000
_cell.angle_alpha   90.00
_cell.angle_beta   90.00
_cell.angle_gamma   90.00
#
_symmetry.space_group_name_H-M   'P 1'
#
loop_
_entity.id
_entity.type
_entity.pdbx_description
1 polymer ?
#
loop_
_entity_poly.entity_id
_entity_poly.type
_entity_poly.pdbx_seq_one_letter_code
_entity_poly.pdbx_strand_id
1 'polypeptide(L)'
;MIMKRLCNILCALLLLGTMTSCEDWLDVDPKSEVKSDVMFQSVSGFKDALTGIYLLMSDQDLYGREATWGFVDALAQQTDVRGGEASTWYNATRYNYSATTTSSNGIWSKSYNIIANVNFLLENLEKKKEMFSPAMYAVIKGEALGLRAFLHFDLLRLFGWGDLEKRPENLDRLCLPYVSEYSRELQKQLTVGEALEKVVADLQESMELLNDNDPFGLTPKPDDYDLPNEDKFFEDRHKRFNYWAAVCTLTRVYMWMGNKAEALPLAELFVKEGGETSWISSYVIDAYDPADRDLTFTTEHVFALDVTKLFENMQYYMNPKANDPNENTDLLYHAKARASGLFESTDYRLARWYDQTGNEHYDGWAFVKFWEVEKYKYGSTMPLIRKSEMYYIAAECLLATGKDADRLLAIERLNTVREKRGMFGLGNDLTVASVQNEITKEYQREFINEGQLFYYYKRLGFEKIPYATKAATDAVYVVPLPTWDVDLGGMEDYKK
;
A
#
# COMPACT_ATOMS: atom_id res chain seq x y z
N MET A 1 -22.84 -46.59 66.94
CA MET A 1 -21.45 -46.09 66.79
C MET A 1 -20.73 -46.61 65.54
N ILE A 2 -21.05 -47.81 65.04
CA ILE A 2 -20.43 -48.42 63.84
C ILE A 2 -20.90 -47.76 62.52
N MET A 3 -22.15 -47.31 62.43
CA MET A 3 -22.73 -46.74 61.19
C MET A 3 -22.17 -45.35 60.81
N LYS A 4 -21.79 -44.51 61.80
CA LYS A 4 -21.11 -43.22 61.54
C LYS A 4 -19.64 -43.41 61.14
N ARG A 5 -18.99 -44.50 61.56
CA ARG A 5 -17.62 -44.84 61.14
C ARG A 5 -17.59 -45.43 59.72
N LEU A 6 -18.61 -46.22 59.34
CA LEU A 6 -18.79 -46.72 57.97
C LEU A 6 -19.08 -45.59 56.98
N CYS A 7 -19.88 -44.58 57.35
CA CYS A 7 -20.19 -43.44 56.49
C CYS A 7 -18.94 -42.56 56.24
N ASN A 8 -18.10 -42.35 57.26
CA ASN A 8 -16.85 -41.60 57.11
C ASN A 8 -15.77 -42.38 56.33
N ILE A 9 -15.75 -43.71 56.41
CA ILE A 9 -14.85 -44.56 55.60
C ILE A 9 -15.33 -44.61 54.14
N LEU A 10 -16.64 -44.63 53.89
CA LEU A 10 -17.20 -44.58 52.54
C LEU A 10 -16.98 -43.22 51.87
N CYS A 11 -17.08 -42.11 52.61
CA CYS A 11 -16.75 -40.77 52.12
C CYS A 11 -15.24 -40.58 51.89
N ALA A 12 -14.37 -41.20 52.69
CA ALA A 12 -12.93 -41.16 52.47
C ALA A 12 -12.49 -42.02 51.27
N LEU A 13 -13.18 -43.13 50.98
CA LEU A 13 -12.94 -43.97 49.79
C LEU A 13 -13.51 -43.35 48.50
N LEU A 14 -14.56 -42.53 48.57
CA LEU A 14 -15.07 -41.75 47.43
C LEU A 14 -14.19 -40.52 47.08
N LEU A 15 -13.37 -40.04 48.02
CA LEU A 15 -12.41 -38.95 47.80
C LEU A 15 -11.05 -39.42 47.24
N LEU A 16 -10.79 -40.72 47.18
CA LEU A 16 -9.56 -41.32 46.65
C LEU A 16 -9.66 -41.78 45.19
N GLY A 17 -10.80 -41.57 44.53
CA GLY A 17 -11.08 -42.03 43.17
C GLY A 17 -11.01 -40.98 42.05
N THR A 18 -10.62 -39.74 42.33
CA THR A 18 -10.65 -38.64 41.32
C THR A 18 -9.28 -38.15 40.86
N MET A 19 -8.20 -38.89 41.16
CA MET A 19 -6.87 -38.60 40.60
C MET A 19 -6.48 -39.63 39.54
N THR A 20 -7.31 -39.77 38.50
CA THR A 20 -6.76 -40.07 37.17
C THR A 20 -6.56 -38.73 36.50
N SER A 21 -5.37 -38.16 36.70
CA SER A 21 -4.85 -37.14 35.81
C SER A 21 -4.94 -37.69 34.39
N CYS A 22 -5.78 -37.08 33.56
CA CYS A 22 -5.74 -37.28 32.13
C CYS A 22 -4.47 -36.55 31.67
N GLU A 23 -3.32 -37.21 31.76
CA GLU A 23 -2.04 -36.65 31.29
C GLU A 23 -2.02 -36.43 29.76
N ASP A 24 -3.01 -36.92 29.01
CA ASP A 24 -3.06 -36.81 27.54
C ASP A 24 -4.10 -35.78 27.01
N TRP A 25 -4.72 -34.95 27.86
CA TRP A 25 -5.72 -33.95 27.41
C TRP A 25 -5.21 -32.50 27.41
N LEU A 26 -4.00 -32.26 27.89
CA LEU A 26 -3.38 -30.93 27.95
C LEU A 26 -2.23 -30.70 26.95
N ASP A 27 -2.01 -31.65 26.03
CA ASP A 27 -1.09 -31.51 24.88
C ASP A 27 -1.86 -31.60 23.56
N VAL A 28 -3.03 -30.96 23.49
CA VAL A 28 -3.59 -30.59 22.18
C VAL A 28 -2.98 -29.24 21.83
N ASP A 29 -1.76 -29.27 21.26
CA ASP A 29 -1.20 -28.13 20.52
C ASP A 29 -2.33 -27.57 19.64
N PRO A 30 -2.58 -26.24 19.62
CA PRO A 30 -3.59 -25.66 18.74
C PRO A 30 -3.31 -26.18 17.32
N LYS A 31 -4.26 -26.91 16.74
CA LYS A 31 -4.11 -27.62 15.44
C LYS A 31 -3.78 -26.72 14.23
N SER A 32 -3.50 -25.44 14.46
CA SER A 32 -3.14 -24.43 13.46
C SER A 32 -1.79 -23.76 13.70
N GLU A 33 -1.11 -24.00 14.83
CA GLU A 33 0.26 -23.50 15.03
C GLU A 33 1.23 -24.57 14.50
N VAL A 34 1.56 -24.50 13.21
CA VAL A 34 2.80 -25.13 12.75
C VAL A 34 3.90 -24.49 13.58
N LYS A 35 4.49 -25.24 14.52
CA LYS A 35 5.64 -24.76 15.30
C LYS A 35 6.61 -24.11 14.32
N SER A 36 7.04 -22.88 14.59
CA SER A 36 7.88 -22.11 13.67
C SER A 36 9.11 -22.90 13.19
N ASP A 37 9.64 -23.76 14.06
CA ASP A 37 10.73 -24.69 13.79
C ASP A 37 10.44 -25.72 12.69
N VAL A 38 9.17 -26.04 12.43
CA VAL A 38 8.68 -26.96 11.38
C VAL A 38 8.46 -26.22 10.07
N MET A 39 7.94 -24.99 10.11
CA MET A 39 7.70 -24.17 8.92
C MET A 39 9.01 -23.92 8.15
N PHE A 40 10.11 -23.59 8.84
CA PHE A 40 11.39 -23.28 8.21
C PHE A 40 12.31 -24.50 7.99
N GLN A 41 11.74 -25.71 7.89
CA GLN A 41 12.49 -26.94 7.55
C GLN A 41 12.57 -27.21 6.05
N SER A 42 11.83 -26.48 5.23
CA SER A 42 11.82 -26.66 3.78
C SER A 42 11.76 -25.32 3.04
N VAL A 43 12.32 -25.25 1.83
CA VAL A 43 12.21 -24.07 0.95
C VAL A 43 10.74 -23.68 0.70
N SER A 44 9.83 -24.66 0.61
CA SER A 44 8.39 -24.40 0.48
C SER A 44 7.84 -23.59 1.64
N GLY A 45 8.25 -23.91 2.88
CA GLY A 45 7.75 -23.17 4.04
C GLY A 45 8.22 -21.71 4.10
N PHE A 46 9.39 -21.40 3.54
CA PHE A 46 9.82 -20.00 3.35
C PHE A 46 8.96 -19.27 2.31
N LYS A 47 8.62 -19.95 1.22
CA LYS A 47 7.71 -19.43 0.19
C LYS A 47 6.31 -19.19 0.75
N ASP A 48 5.81 -20.13 1.54
CA ASP A 48 4.50 -20.02 2.21
C ASP A 48 4.48 -18.86 3.22
N ALA A 49 5.56 -18.69 4.00
CA ALA A 49 5.70 -17.55 4.92
C ALA A 49 5.67 -16.21 4.17
N LEU A 50 6.35 -16.11 3.03
CA LEU A 50 6.34 -14.91 2.20
C LEU A 50 4.97 -14.65 1.54
N THR A 51 4.28 -15.69 1.08
CA THR A 51 2.88 -15.58 0.65
C THR A 51 1.98 -15.12 1.79
N GLY A 52 2.18 -15.62 3.00
CA GLY A 52 1.47 -15.18 4.21
C GLY A 52 1.66 -13.69 4.50
N ILE A 53 2.86 -13.15 4.29
CA ILE A 53 3.14 -11.71 4.40
C ILE A 53 2.26 -10.90 3.44
N TYR A 54 2.15 -11.32 2.17
CA TYR A 54 1.25 -10.66 1.21
C TYR A 54 -0.23 -10.74 1.60
N LEU A 55 -0.67 -11.89 2.12
CA LEU A 55 -2.03 -12.05 2.61
C LEU A 55 -2.32 -11.11 3.78
N LEU A 56 -1.38 -10.94 4.72
CA LEU A 56 -1.52 -9.99 5.81
C LEU A 56 -1.55 -8.53 5.32
N MET A 57 -0.79 -8.21 4.27
CA MET A 57 -0.82 -6.88 3.65
C MET A 57 -2.20 -6.56 3.05
N SER A 58 -2.95 -7.57 2.59
CA SER A 58 -4.29 -7.42 2.01
C SER A 58 -5.41 -7.11 3.03
N ASP A 59 -5.10 -7.05 4.33
CA ASP A 59 -6.07 -6.77 5.39
C ASP A 59 -6.76 -5.40 5.20
N GLN A 60 -8.02 -5.30 5.61
CA GLN A 60 -8.83 -4.08 5.47
C GLN A 60 -8.28 -2.94 6.33
N ASP A 61 -7.64 -3.24 7.47
CA ASP A 61 -6.96 -2.24 8.28
C ASP A 61 -5.68 -1.69 7.60
N LEU A 62 -5.29 -2.25 6.44
CA LEU A 62 -4.13 -1.84 5.64
C LEU A 62 -4.53 -1.66 4.16
N TYR A 63 -3.83 -2.31 3.22
CA TYR A 63 -3.97 -2.04 1.78
C TYR A 63 -5.29 -2.54 1.19
N GLY A 64 -6.00 -3.42 1.90
CA GLY A 64 -7.35 -3.84 1.52
C GLY A 64 -8.39 -2.71 1.63
N ARG A 65 -8.14 -1.69 2.46
CA ARG A 65 -9.04 -0.51 2.58
C ARG A 65 -8.38 0.74 3.16
N GLU A 66 -8.00 0.74 4.44
CA GLU A 66 -7.69 2.00 5.14
C GLU A 66 -6.44 2.72 4.58
N ALA A 67 -5.43 1.97 4.12
CA ALA A 67 -4.20 2.52 3.53
C ALA A 67 -4.32 2.83 2.02
N THR A 68 -5.48 2.54 1.40
CA THR A 68 -5.76 2.77 -0.01
C THR A 68 -6.99 3.66 -0.18
N TRP A 69 -8.16 3.08 -0.49
CA TRP A 69 -9.38 3.80 -0.86
C TRP A 69 -10.23 4.29 0.33
N GLY A 70 -9.89 3.90 1.55
CA GLY A 70 -10.56 4.30 2.79
C GLY A 70 -9.95 5.56 3.42
N PHE A 71 -9.36 5.41 4.61
CA PHE A 71 -8.85 6.52 5.43
C PHE A 71 -7.86 7.44 4.70
N VAL A 72 -6.85 6.90 4.02
CA VAL A 72 -5.82 7.72 3.35
C VAL A 72 -6.41 8.56 2.21
N ASP A 73 -7.28 7.99 1.38
CA ASP A 73 -8.00 8.73 0.32
C ASP A 73 -8.94 9.80 0.90
N ALA A 74 -9.59 9.51 2.04
CA ALA A 74 -10.41 10.49 2.74
C ALA A 74 -9.58 11.69 3.25
N LEU A 75 -8.37 11.45 3.77
CA LEU A 75 -7.43 12.52 4.16
C LEU A 75 -7.00 13.39 2.98
N ALA A 76 -6.83 12.78 1.80
CA ALA A 76 -6.51 13.46 0.55
C ALA A 76 -7.67 14.29 -0.02
N GLN A 77 -8.86 14.20 0.58
CA GLN A 77 -10.12 14.66 -0.02
C GLN A 77 -10.38 13.99 -1.38
N GLN A 78 -9.84 12.79 -1.65
CA GLN A 78 -9.92 12.16 -2.96
C GLN A 78 -11.35 11.73 -3.31
N THR A 79 -12.21 11.56 -2.32
CA THR A 79 -13.64 11.29 -2.45
C THR A 79 -14.45 12.27 -1.60
N ASP A 80 -15.66 12.57 -2.04
CA ASP A 80 -16.68 13.15 -1.18
C ASP A 80 -17.33 12.00 -0.37
N VAL A 81 -17.59 12.24 0.92
CA VAL A 81 -18.18 11.24 1.83
C VAL A 81 -19.58 11.71 2.20
N ARG A 82 -20.61 10.91 1.88
CA ARG A 82 -22.00 11.27 2.18
C ARG A 82 -22.29 11.30 3.69
N GLY A 83 -21.61 10.44 4.45
CA GLY A 83 -21.86 10.26 5.88
C GLY A 83 -21.65 11.52 6.69
N GLY A 84 -22.35 11.61 7.82
CA GLY A 84 -22.16 12.68 8.79
C GLY A 84 -21.08 12.34 9.83
N GLU A 85 -21.15 13.00 10.99
CA GLU A 85 -20.17 12.85 12.08
C GLU A 85 -20.05 11.42 12.64
N ALA A 86 -21.00 10.52 12.36
CA ALA A 86 -20.90 9.11 12.72
C ALA A 86 -19.94 8.31 11.80
N SER A 87 -19.63 8.81 10.60
CA SER A 87 -18.73 8.15 9.66
C SER A 87 -17.28 8.45 9.99
N THR A 88 -16.46 7.40 10.12
CA THR A 88 -15.01 7.52 10.33
C THR A 88 -14.33 8.31 9.21
N TRP A 89 -14.71 8.06 7.95
CA TRP A 89 -14.10 8.74 6.80
C TRP A 89 -14.58 10.17 6.64
N TYR A 90 -15.82 10.49 7.03
CA TYR A 90 -16.24 11.89 7.14
C TYR A 90 -15.34 12.65 8.13
N ASN A 91 -15.07 12.07 9.30
CA ASN A 91 -14.16 12.65 10.29
C ASN A 91 -12.72 12.76 9.76
N ALA A 92 -12.25 11.80 8.97
CA ALA A 92 -10.96 11.88 8.28
C ALA A 92 -10.90 13.09 7.34
N THR A 93 -11.95 13.35 6.53
CA THR A 93 -12.01 14.55 5.67
C THR A 93 -12.01 15.87 6.45
N ARG A 94 -12.27 15.83 7.77
CA ARG A 94 -12.23 16.99 8.67
C ARG A 94 -10.98 17.00 9.54
N TYR A 95 -10.09 16.03 9.37
CA TYR A 95 -8.88 15.85 10.17
C TYR A 95 -9.21 15.81 11.68
N ASN A 96 -10.32 15.13 12.04
CA ASN A 96 -10.73 14.89 13.41
C ASN A 96 -10.15 13.55 13.89
N TYR A 97 -8.85 13.52 14.18
CA TYR A 97 -8.13 12.26 14.43
C TYR A 97 -8.59 11.50 15.68
N SER A 98 -9.18 12.18 16.68
CA SER A 98 -9.76 11.48 17.83
C SER A 98 -10.93 10.58 17.46
N ALA A 99 -11.60 10.85 16.32
CA ALA A 99 -12.68 10.03 15.79
C ALA A 99 -12.22 9.02 14.72
N THR A 100 -10.93 8.95 14.41
CA THR A 100 -10.37 8.04 13.40
C THR A 100 -9.29 7.11 13.93
N THR A 101 -9.20 6.98 15.27
CA THR A 101 -8.15 6.19 15.93
C THR A 101 -8.18 4.72 15.54
N THR A 102 -9.36 4.14 15.27
CA THR A 102 -9.48 2.76 14.79
C THR A 102 -8.69 2.56 13.48
N SER A 103 -8.88 3.43 12.48
CA SER A 103 -8.17 3.34 11.20
C SER A 103 -6.67 3.56 11.36
N SER A 104 -6.26 4.64 12.05
CA SER A 104 -4.82 4.95 12.20
C SER A 104 -4.09 3.88 13.01
N ASN A 105 -4.70 3.38 14.08
CA ASN A 105 -4.09 2.36 14.92
C ASN A 105 -4.07 0.98 14.25
N GLY A 106 -5.06 0.68 13.40
CA GLY A 106 -5.10 -0.51 12.56
C GLY A 106 -3.91 -0.52 11.59
N ILE A 107 -3.73 0.56 10.82
CA ILE A 107 -2.60 0.72 9.90
C ILE A 107 -1.26 0.53 10.64
N TRP A 108 -1.09 1.21 11.77
CA TRP A 108 0.13 1.12 12.58
C TRP A 108 0.42 -0.32 13.04
N SER A 109 -0.53 -0.92 13.76
CA SER A 109 -0.33 -2.23 14.40
C SER A 109 -0.15 -3.34 13.36
N LYS A 110 -0.93 -3.31 12.27
CA LYS A 110 -0.84 -4.31 11.20
C LYS A 110 0.48 -4.21 10.45
N SER A 111 0.95 -2.99 10.15
CA SER A 111 2.24 -2.79 9.50
C SER A 111 3.39 -3.36 10.33
N TYR A 112 3.47 -3.05 11.63
CA TYR A 112 4.53 -3.60 12.49
C TYR A 112 4.40 -5.11 12.71
N ASN A 113 3.18 -5.65 12.73
CA ASN A 113 2.99 -7.10 12.75
C ASN A 113 3.56 -7.76 11.48
N ILE A 114 3.32 -7.18 10.31
CA ILE A 114 3.88 -7.68 9.04
C ILE A 114 5.40 -7.53 9.02
N ILE A 115 5.94 -6.39 9.45
CA ILE A 115 7.38 -6.17 9.60
C ILE A 115 8.02 -7.23 10.50
N ALA A 116 7.38 -7.59 11.61
CA ALA A 116 7.86 -8.66 12.49
C ALA A 116 7.89 -10.02 11.77
N ASN A 117 6.88 -10.35 10.95
CA ASN A 117 6.88 -11.56 10.13
C ASN A 117 7.98 -11.54 9.06
N VAL A 118 8.22 -10.38 8.43
CA VAL A 118 9.31 -10.19 7.46
C VAL A 118 10.68 -10.39 8.13
N ASN A 119 10.90 -9.79 9.30
CA ASN A 119 12.14 -9.97 10.05
C ASN A 119 12.34 -11.42 10.49
N PHE A 120 11.26 -12.09 10.91
CA PHE A 120 11.32 -13.49 11.27
C PHE A 120 11.67 -14.40 10.08
N LEU A 121 11.11 -14.10 8.89
CA LEU A 121 11.47 -14.76 7.64
C LEU A 121 12.96 -14.56 7.31
N LEU A 122 13.45 -13.31 7.35
CA LEU A 122 14.84 -12.97 7.07
C LEU A 122 15.81 -13.65 8.04
N GLU A 123 15.52 -13.64 9.35
CA GLU A 123 16.36 -14.29 10.35
C GLU A 123 16.49 -15.81 10.12
N ASN A 124 15.37 -16.48 9.82
CA ASN A 124 15.40 -17.92 9.52
C ASN A 124 16.07 -18.20 8.17
N LEU A 125 15.94 -17.31 7.19
CA LEU A 125 16.54 -17.46 5.87
C LEU A 125 18.06 -17.45 5.97
N GLU A 126 18.62 -16.55 6.79
CA GLU A 126 20.05 -16.52 7.07
C GLU A 126 20.53 -17.78 7.81
N LYS A 127 19.79 -18.26 8.82
CA LYS A 127 20.14 -19.49 9.56
C LYS A 127 20.10 -20.76 8.70
N LYS A 128 19.33 -20.76 7.61
CA LYS A 128 19.06 -21.92 6.74
C LYS A 128 19.54 -21.72 5.31
N LYS A 129 20.46 -20.77 5.08
CA LYS A 129 20.96 -20.39 3.75
C LYS A 129 21.39 -21.57 2.87
N GLU A 130 22.04 -22.57 3.47
CA GLU A 130 22.53 -23.77 2.77
C GLU A 130 21.41 -24.64 2.15
N MET A 131 20.14 -24.40 2.47
CA MET A 131 19.00 -25.12 1.88
C MET A 131 18.60 -24.59 0.49
N PHE A 132 19.16 -23.46 0.05
CA PHE A 132 18.70 -22.73 -1.12
C PHE A 132 19.74 -22.71 -2.23
N SER A 133 19.27 -22.66 -3.49
CA SER A 133 20.12 -22.17 -4.57
C SER A 133 20.45 -20.68 -4.33
N PRO A 134 21.61 -20.18 -4.81
CA PRO A 134 21.95 -18.77 -4.70
C PRO A 134 20.84 -17.83 -5.23
N ALA A 135 20.25 -18.20 -6.38
CA ALA A 135 19.17 -17.43 -6.99
C ALA A 135 17.90 -17.39 -6.13
N MET A 136 17.43 -18.54 -5.63
CA MET A 136 16.23 -18.60 -4.80
C MET A 136 16.41 -17.85 -3.46
N TYR A 137 17.57 -18.01 -2.82
CA TYR A 137 17.90 -17.26 -1.60
C TYR A 137 17.88 -15.75 -1.85
N ALA A 138 18.54 -15.30 -2.92
CA ALA A 138 18.61 -13.87 -3.26
C ALA A 138 17.24 -13.28 -3.58
N VAL A 139 16.37 -14.02 -4.29
CA VAL A 139 15.02 -13.55 -4.62
C VAL A 139 14.15 -13.42 -3.37
N ILE A 140 14.12 -14.44 -2.50
CA ILE A 140 13.32 -14.39 -1.26
C ILE A 140 13.84 -13.27 -0.35
N LYS A 141 15.17 -13.16 -0.20
CA LYS A 141 15.79 -12.12 0.64
C LYS A 141 15.51 -10.72 0.09
N GLY A 142 15.76 -10.50 -1.20
CA GLY A 142 15.59 -9.20 -1.84
C GLY A 142 14.14 -8.74 -1.78
N GLU A 143 13.19 -9.63 -2.02
CA GLU A 143 11.77 -9.31 -1.88
C GLU A 143 11.38 -8.98 -0.43
N ALA A 144 11.82 -9.78 0.54
CA ALA A 144 11.53 -9.53 1.96
C ALA A 144 12.11 -8.20 2.45
N LEU A 145 13.35 -7.86 2.08
CA LEU A 145 13.95 -6.55 2.37
C LEU A 145 13.16 -5.41 1.74
N GLY A 146 12.76 -5.57 0.47
CA GLY A 146 11.96 -4.59 -0.25
C GLY A 146 10.61 -4.33 0.42
N LEU A 147 9.90 -5.39 0.83
CA LEU A 147 8.64 -5.29 1.57
C LEU A 147 8.82 -4.63 2.94
N ARG A 148 9.91 -4.95 3.67
CA ARG A 148 10.23 -4.30 4.95
C ARG A 148 10.40 -2.80 4.78
N ALA A 149 11.16 -2.39 3.77
CA ALA A 149 11.39 -0.98 3.48
C ALA A 149 10.10 -0.28 3.03
N PHE A 150 9.29 -0.93 2.17
CA PHE A 150 8.01 -0.40 1.70
C PHE A 150 7.05 -0.11 2.87
N LEU A 151 6.89 -1.06 3.79
CA LEU A 151 6.01 -0.91 4.97
C LEU A 151 6.49 0.20 5.92
N HIS A 152 7.79 0.25 6.24
CA HIS A 152 8.34 1.34 7.06
C HIS A 152 8.20 2.70 6.38
N PHE A 153 8.39 2.76 5.06
CA PHE A 153 8.24 3.99 4.31
C PHE A 153 6.79 4.50 4.28
N ASP A 154 5.80 3.62 4.14
CA ASP A 154 4.38 4.00 4.24
C ASP A 154 4.02 4.51 5.65
N LEU A 155 4.50 3.82 6.70
CA LEU A 155 4.37 4.31 8.07
C LEU A 155 5.02 5.69 8.24
N LEU A 156 6.23 5.90 7.71
CA LEU A 156 6.94 7.17 7.81
C LEU A 156 6.16 8.27 7.09
N ARG A 157 5.65 8.00 5.90
CA ARG A 157 4.89 9.00 5.12
C ARG A 157 3.55 9.35 5.73
N LEU A 158 2.90 8.43 6.44
CA LEU A 158 1.61 8.69 7.09
C LEU A 158 1.77 9.35 8.47
N PHE A 159 2.58 8.74 9.33
CA PHE A 159 2.75 9.16 10.71
C PHE A 159 3.87 10.18 10.87
N GLY A 160 4.98 10.07 10.14
CA GLY A 160 6.14 10.95 10.26
C GLY A 160 6.02 12.31 9.57
N TRP A 161 7.11 13.07 9.55
CA TRP A 161 7.18 14.39 8.91
C TRP A 161 7.40 14.26 7.39
N GLY A 162 7.02 15.30 6.65
CA GLY A 162 7.17 15.36 5.19
C GLY A 162 7.65 16.72 4.72
N ASP A 163 7.46 17.01 3.43
CA ASP A 163 7.88 18.27 2.79
C ASP A 163 9.39 18.55 2.93
N LEU A 164 10.20 17.50 2.82
CA LEU A 164 11.63 17.54 3.15
C LEU A 164 12.45 18.41 2.17
N GLU A 165 11.96 18.60 0.94
CA GLU A 165 12.60 19.50 -0.03
C GLU A 165 12.52 20.97 0.40
N LYS A 166 11.39 21.40 0.96
CA LYS A 166 11.18 22.79 1.41
C LYS A 166 11.52 22.99 2.88
N ARG A 167 11.42 21.93 3.68
CA ARG A 167 11.62 21.90 5.13
C ARG A 167 12.64 20.82 5.51
N PRO A 168 13.92 20.97 5.12
CA PRO A 168 14.95 19.97 5.40
C PRO A 168 15.19 19.77 6.91
N GLU A 169 14.86 20.73 7.75
CA GLU A 169 14.90 20.60 9.21
C GLU A 169 13.98 19.49 9.76
N ASN A 170 13.01 19.02 8.96
CA ASN A 170 12.18 17.87 9.33
C ASN A 170 12.96 16.54 9.32
N LEU A 171 14.14 16.47 8.69
CA LEU A 171 15.00 15.29 8.72
C LEU A 171 15.46 14.96 10.14
N ASP A 172 15.72 15.98 10.96
CA ASP A 172 16.23 15.81 12.33
C ASP A 172 15.12 15.53 13.36
N ARG A 173 13.86 15.50 12.94
CA ARG A 173 12.72 15.25 13.83
C ARG A 173 12.49 13.76 14.02
N LEU A 174 12.16 13.36 15.25
CA LEU A 174 11.71 12.00 15.55
C LEU A 174 10.43 11.64 14.80
N CYS A 175 10.32 10.40 14.33
CA CYS A 175 9.12 9.87 13.71
C CYS A 175 8.73 8.49 14.26
N LEU A 176 9.48 7.45 13.94
CA LEU A 176 9.13 6.05 14.21
C LEU A 176 10.39 5.19 14.37
N PRO A 177 10.28 4.02 15.02
CA PRO A 177 11.36 3.04 15.02
C PRO A 177 11.49 2.33 13.67
N TYR A 178 12.72 2.14 13.19
CA TYR A 178 12.98 1.19 12.10
C TYR A 178 13.35 -0.17 12.68
N VAL A 179 12.46 -1.16 12.55
CA VAL A 179 12.63 -2.48 13.16
C VAL A 179 13.22 -3.44 12.11
N SER A 180 14.51 -3.70 12.21
CA SER A 180 15.26 -4.57 11.28
C SER A 180 15.50 -6.00 11.81
N GLU A 181 15.08 -6.29 13.03
CA GLU A 181 15.31 -7.58 13.71
C GLU A 181 14.02 -8.07 14.37
N TYR A 182 13.88 -9.38 14.52
CA TYR A 182 12.78 -9.96 15.30
C TYR A 182 13.12 -9.84 16.78
N SER A 183 12.57 -8.81 17.43
CA SER A 183 12.81 -8.53 18.85
C SER A 183 11.51 -8.35 19.62
N ARG A 184 11.53 -8.73 20.89
CA ARG A 184 10.48 -8.42 21.87
C ARG A 184 10.75 -7.13 22.65
N GLU A 185 11.91 -6.51 22.40
CA GLU A 185 12.32 -5.27 23.05
C GLU A 185 11.81 -4.06 22.27
N LEU A 186 11.41 -3.03 23.01
CA LEU A 186 11.02 -1.74 22.45
C LEU A 186 12.19 -1.13 21.68
N GLN A 187 11.95 -0.86 20.39
CA GLN A 187 12.92 -0.18 19.55
C GLN A 187 12.78 1.33 19.72
N LYS A 188 13.92 2.02 19.82
CA LYS A 188 13.95 3.49 19.93
C LYS A 188 13.37 4.13 18.66
N GLN A 189 12.66 5.24 18.82
CA GLN A 189 12.35 6.10 17.67
C GLN A 189 13.63 6.60 17.02
N LEU A 190 13.60 6.67 15.70
CA LEU A 190 14.62 7.31 14.89
C LEU A 190 14.12 8.67 14.42
N THR A 191 15.08 9.51 14.02
CA THR A 191 14.77 10.69 13.21
C THR A 191 14.28 10.28 11.83
N VAL A 192 13.61 11.20 11.12
CA VAL A 192 13.18 10.97 9.73
C VAL A 192 14.36 10.65 8.83
N GLY A 193 15.48 11.35 8.99
CA GLY A 193 16.71 11.10 8.24
C GLY A 193 17.25 9.68 8.48
N GLU A 194 17.45 9.30 9.74
CA GLU A 194 17.94 7.96 10.11
C GLU A 194 17.01 6.84 9.63
N ALA A 195 15.69 7.03 9.73
CA ALA A 195 14.72 6.04 9.25
C ALA A 195 14.75 5.91 7.71
N LEU A 196 14.86 7.03 6.98
CA LEU A 196 14.97 7.02 5.51
C LEU A 196 16.29 6.39 5.05
N GLU A 197 17.40 6.61 5.75
CA GLU A 197 18.68 5.93 5.46
C GLU A 197 18.54 4.40 5.54
N LYS A 198 17.80 3.90 6.53
CA LYS A 198 17.51 2.45 6.66
C LYS A 198 16.60 1.95 5.54
N VAL A 199 15.56 2.70 5.19
CA VAL A 199 14.67 2.38 4.04
C VAL A 199 15.49 2.30 2.74
N VAL A 200 16.36 3.28 2.49
CA VAL A 200 17.21 3.32 1.29
C VAL A 200 18.16 2.13 1.27
N ALA A 201 18.81 1.81 2.40
CA ALA A 201 19.73 0.68 2.49
C ALA A 201 19.04 -0.66 2.16
N ASP A 202 17.88 -0.94 2.76
CA ASP A 202 17.13 -2.17 2.47
C ASP A 202 16.66 -2.22 1.00
N LEU A 203 16.26 -1.09 0.41
CA LEU A 203 15.84 -1.03 -1.00
C LEU A 203 17.00 -1.18 -1.97
N GLN A 204 18.19 -0.65 -1.64
CA GLN A 204 19.39 -0.82 -2.45
C GLN A 204 19.82 -2.30 -2.45
N GLU A 205 19.90 -2.95 -1.28
CA GLU A 205 20.22 -4.38 -1.20
C GLU A 205 19.15 -5.23 -1.90
N SER A 206 17.86 -4.90 -1.71
CA SER A 206 16.74 -5.52 -2.42
C SER A 206 16.90 -5.42 -3.94
N MET A 207 17.15 -4.21 -4.44
CA MET A 207 17.30 -3.93 -5.86
C MET A 207 18.51 -4.66 -6.45
N GLU A 208 19.65 -4.70 -5.76
CA GLU A 208 20.85 -5.43 -6.22
C GLU A 208 20.59 -6.94 -6.30
N LEU A 209 20.07 -7.54 -5.22
CA LEU A 209 19.75 -8.97 -5.18
C LEU A 209 18.76 -9.37 -6.28
N LEU A 210 17.71 -8.57 -6.46
CA LEU A 210 16.67 -8.84 -7.46
C LEU A 210 17.14 -8.55 -8.87
N ASN A 211 17.96 -7.52 -9.12
CA ASN A 211 18.51 -7.27 -10.45
C ASN A 211 19.30 -8.48 -10.98
N ASP A 212 20.11 -9.07 -10.09
CA ASP A 212 20.99 -10.18 -10.43
C ASP A 212 20.26 -11.52 -10.51
N ASN A 213 19.20 -11.72 -9.71
CA ASN A 213 18.62 -13.06 -9.50
C ASN A 213 17.13 -13.17 -9.81
N ASP A 214 16.38 -12.07 -9.91
CA ASP A 214 14.96 -12.09 -10.26
C ASP A 214 14.76 -12.25 -11.78
N PRO A 215 13.73 -13.00 -12.24
CA PRO A 215 13.40 -13.08 -13.67
C PRO A 215 13.14 -11.72 -14.34
N PHE A 216 12.73 -10.70 -13.58
CA PHE A 216 12.45 -9.35 -14.04
C PHE A 216 13.66 -8.39 -13.89
N GLY A 217 14.80 -8.88 -13.36
CA GLY A 217 16.03 -8.12 -13.24
C GLY A 217 16.82 -8.05 -14.55
N LEU A 218 17.59 -6.97 -14.74
CA LEU A 218 18.27 -6.66 -16.01
C LEU A 218 19.58 -7.42 -16.22
N THR A 219 20.23 -7.89 -15.15
CA THR A 219 21.51 -8.59 -15.26
C THR A 219 21.32 -9.91 -16.00
N PRO A 220 22.13 -10.21 -17.05
CA PRO A 220 22.12 -11.51 -17.71
C PRO A 220 22.37 -12.63 -16.70
N LYS A 221 21.50 -13.63 -16.69
CA LYS A 221 21.60 -14.75 -15.75
C LYS A 221 22.69 -15.72 -16.23
N PRO A 222 23.52 -16.27 -15.32
CA PRO A 222 24.57 -17.22 -15.69
C PRO A 222 23.98 -18.55 -16.18
N ASP A 223 24.80 -19.39 -16.82
CA ASP A 223 24.37 -20.68 -17.38
C ASP A 223 23.85 -21.67 -16.31
N ASP A 224 24.27 -21.50 -15.05
CA ASP A 224 23.84 -22.29 -13.89
C ASP A 224 22.70 -21.62 -13.09
N TYR A 225 22.03 -20.62 -13.67
CA TYR A 225 20.86 -19.99 -13.08
C TYR A 225 19.71 -20.97 -12.94
N ASP A 226 19.37 -21.27 -11.69
CA ASP A 226 18.34 -22.24 -11.34
C ASP A 226 17.23 -21.57 -10.53
N LEU A 227 16.23 -21.06 -11.26
CA LEU A 227 14.86 -20.90 -10.74
C LEU A 227 13.99 -21.96 -11.44
N PRO A 228 13.22 -22.77 -10.69
CA PRO A 228 12.44 -23.81 -11.33
C PRO A 228 11.32 -23.18 -12.17
N ASN A 229 11.40 -23.33 -13.49
CA ASN A 229 10.47 -22.73 -14.46
C ASN A 229 8.99 -23.16 -14.27
N GLU A 230 8.73 -24.25 -13.55
CA GLU A 230 7.39 -24.77 -13.24
C GLU A 230 6.94 -24.49 -11.80
N ASP A 231 7.74 -23.74 -11.04
CA ASP A 231 7.44 -23.44 -9.65
C ASP A 231 6.34 -22.39 -9.53
N LYS A 232 5.19 -22.83 -9.02
CA LYS A 232 4.00 -21.99 -8.83
C LYS A 232 4.23 -20.79 -7.92
N PHE A 233 5.27 -20.80 -7.09
CA PHE A 233 5.62 -19.62 -6.31
C PHE A 233 5.90 -18.38 -7.17
N PHE A 234 6.35 -18.58 -8.41
CA PHE A 234 6.58 -17.49 -9.37
C PHE A 234 5.38 -17.19 -10.27
N GLU A 235 4.25 -17.88 -10.10
CA GLU A 235 2.98 -17.44 -10.67
C GLU A 235 2.72 -16.01 -10.19
N ASP A 236 2.32 -15.13 -11.11
CA ASP A 236 2.10 -13.70 -10.88
C ASP A 236 3.30 -12.91 -10.33
N ARG A 237 4.54 -13.38 -10.55
CA ARG A 237 5.76 -12.63 -10.15
C ARG A 237 5.80 -11.19 -10.67
N HIS A 238 5.19 -10.92 -11.82
CA HIS A 238 5.12 -9.60 -12.46
C HIS A 238 4.45 -8.52 -11.58
N LYS A 239 3.50 -8.90 -10.69
CA LYS A 239 2.78 -7.96 -9.82
C LYS A 239 3.26 -7.99 -8.37
N ARG A 240 4.15 -8.91 -7.99
CA ARG A 240 4.80 -8.98 -6.66
C ARG A 240 5.96 -7.99 -6.55
N PHE A 241 6.58 -7.89 -5.37
CA PHE A 241 7.74 -7.02 -5.13
C PHE A 241 9.02 -7.56 -5.81
N ASN A 242 9.05 -7.45 -7.13
CA ASN A 242 10.17 -7.80 -8.00
C ASN A 242 11.17 -6.63 -8.15
N TYR A 243 12.16 -6.78 -9.05
CA TYR A 243 13.16 -5.74 -9.31
C TYR A 243 12.55 -4.36 -9.60
N TRP A 244 11.52 -4.29 -10.44
CA TRP A 244 10.88 -3.02 -10.81
C TRP A 244 10.07 -2.41 -9.68
N ALA A 245 9.46 -3.22 -8.82
CA ALA A 245 8.83 -2.73 -7.59
C ALA A 245 9.87 -2.09 -6.65
N ALA A 246 11.06 -2.67 -6.52
CA ALA A 246 12.17 -2.09 -5.76
C ALA A 246 12.65 -0.76 -6.36
N VAL A 247 12.88 -0.71 -7.68
CA VAL A 247 13.25 0.52 -8.42
C VAL A 247 12.22 1.63 -8.21
N CYS A 248 10.94 1.34 -8.40
CA CYS A 248 9.86 2.31 -8.23
C CYS A 248 9.74 2.79 -6.78
N THR A 249 9.87 1.88 -5.80
CA THR A 249 9.81 2.25 -4.38
C THR A 249 10.98 3.14 -3.99
N LEU A 250 12.20 2.81 -4.41
CA LEU A 250 13.39 3.63 -4.16
C LEU A 250 13.27 5.01 -4.81
N THR A 251 12.74 5.05 -6.03
CA THR A 251 12.42 6.30 -6.73
C THR A 251 11.46 7.16 -5.91
N ARG A 252 10.38 6.56 -5.37
CA ARG A 252 9.40 7.25 -4.51
C ARG A 252 10.03 7.76 -3.21
N VAL A 253 10.95 7.00 -2.61
CA VAL A 253 11.71 7.39 -1.41
C VAL A 253 12.60 8.60 -1.71
N TYR A 254 13.36 8.58 -2.80
CA TYR A 254 14.17 9.73 -3.20
C TYR A 254 13.33 10.97 -3.49
N MET A 255 12.16 10.81 -4.13
CA MET A 255 11.22 11.91 -4.29
C MET A 255 10.74 12.47 -2.96
N TRP A 256 10.44 11.61 -1.97
CA TRP A 256 10.06 12.04 -0.62
C TRP A 256 11.17 12.82 0.09
N MET A 257 12.43 12.40 -0.09
CA MET A 257 13.63 13.07 0.40
C MET A 257 13.93 14.40 -0.32
N GLY A 258 13.23 14.72 -1.41
CA GLY A 258 13.59 15.84 -2.30
C GLY A 258 14.84 15.58 -3.15
N ASN A 259 15.36 14.35 -3.14
CA ASN A 259 16.58 13.97 -3.87
C ASN A 259 16.26 13.61 -5.33
N LYS A 260 15.87 14.60 -6.12
CA LYS A 260 15.51 14.43 -7.55
C LYS A 260 16.68 14.00 -8.43
N ALA A 261 17.92 14.27 -8.00
CA ALA A 261 19.12 13.85 -8.72
C ALA A 261 19.26 12.32 -8.75
N GLU A 262 18.96 11.65 -7.63
CA GLU A 262 18.95 10.18 -7.55
C GLU A 262 17.66 9.55 -8.09
N ALA A 263 16.52 10.26 -7.98
CA ALA A 263 15.23 9.77 -8.50
C ALA A 263 15.17 9.73 -10.03
N LEU A 264 15.68 10.76 -10.72
CA LEU A 264 15.61 10.88 -12.17
C LEU A 264 16.16 9.67 -12.94
N PRO A 265 17.39 9.19 -12.69
CA PRO A 265 17.94 8.05 -13.45
C PRO A 265 17.13 6.77 -13.27
N LEU A 266 16.57 6.52 -12.08
CA LEU A 266 15.71 5.36 -11.83
C LEU A 266 14.36 5.49 -12.56
N ALA A 267 13.75 6.67 -12.53
CA ALA A 267 12.50 6.93 -13.23
C ALA A 267 12.66 6.82 -14.76
N GLU A 268 13.72 7.41 -15.32
CA GLU A 268 14.02 7.32 -16.76
C GLU A 268 14.45 5.89 -17.18
N LEU A 269 15.14 5.14 -16.32
CA LEU A 269 15.41 3.72 -16.56
C LEU A 269 14.09 2.94 -16.70
N PHE A 270 13.15 3.15 -15.77
CA PHE A 270 11.84 2.52 -15.84
C PHE A 270 11.06 2.94 -17.10
N VAL A 271 11.08 4.23 -17.46
CA VAL A 271 10.42 4.72 -18.69
C VAL A 271 11.00 4.06 -19.94
N LYS A 272 12.33 3.88 -19.98
CA LYS A 272 13.06 3.28 -21.10
C LYS A 272 12.78 1.78 -21.26
N GLU A 273 12.92 1.02 -20.18
CA GLU A 273 12.78 -0.45 -20.20
C GLU A 273 11.31 -0.90 -20.08
N GLY A 274 10.42 0.01 -19.66
CA GLY A 274 9.00 -0.24 -19.54
C GLY A 274 8.58 -0.99 -18.28
N GLY A 275 9.54 -1.41 -17.44
CA GLY A 275 9.25 -2.04 -16.15
C GLY A 275 8.55 -3.39 -16.24
N GLU A 276 8.68 -4.08 -17.38
CA GLU A 276 7.94 -5.32 -17.68
C GLU A 276 6.41 -5.18 -17.58
N THR A 277 5.91 -3.96 -17.83
CA THR A 277 4.48 -3.63 -17.90
C THR A 277 4.10 -3.11 -19.27
N SER A 278 2.82 -3.18 -19.60
CA SER A 278 2.27 -2.65 -20.85
C SER A 278 1.11 -1.69 -20.60
N TRP A 279 1.00 -0.67 -21.44
CA TRP A 279 -0.14 0.26 -21.39
C TRP A 279 -1.44 -0.49 -21.68
N ILE A 280 -2.47 -0.24 -20.87
CA ILE A 280 -3.77 -0.86 -21.11
C ILE A 280 -4.33 -0.40 -22.46
N SER A 281 -4.94 -1.32 -23.19
CA SER A 281 -5.54 -1.02 -24.49
C SER A 281 -6.89 -0.33 -24.29
N SER A 282 -7.15 0.73 -25.06
CA SER A 282 -8.46 1.40 -25.06
C SER A 282 -9.61 0.45 -25.42
N TYR A 283 -9.35 -0.59 -26.21
CA TYR A 283 -10.34 -1.64 -26.52
C TYR A 283 -10.77 -2.44 -25.28
N VAL A 284 -9.87 -2.59 -24.30
CA VAL A 284 -10.15 -3.28 -23.04
C VAL A 284 -10.84 -2.31 -22.07
N ILE A 285 -10.37 -1.06 -21.97
CA ILE A 285 -11.03 -0.03 -21.13
C ILE A 285 -12.49 0.17 -21.57
N ASP A 286 -12.71 0.23 -22.89
CA ASP A 286 -14.00 0.53 -23.52
C ASP A 286 -14.74 -0.72 -24.01
N ALA A 287 -14.37 -1.91 -23.52
CA ALA A 287 -14.98 -3.16 -23.96
C ALA A 287 -16.51 -3.12 -23.86
N TYR A 288 -17.20 -3.76 -24.81
CA TYR A 288 -18.66 -3.76 -24.85
C TYR A 288 -19.25 -4.47 -23.62
N ASP A 289 -18.76 -5.68 -23.33
CA ASP A 289 -19.15 -6.44 -22.15
C ASP A 289 -18.44 -5.88 -20.90
N PRO A 290 -19.16 -5.46 -19.85
CA PRO A 290 -18.55 -5.03 -18.60
C PRO A 290 -17.59 -6.06 -17.97
N ALA A 291 -17.81 -7.37 -18.19
CA ALA A 291 -16.92 -8.42 -17.66
C ALA A 291 -15.52 -8.40 -18.29
N ASP A 292 -15.41 -7.81 -19.48
CA ASP A 292 -14.17 -7.68 -20.26
C ASP A 292 -13.47 -6.33 -20.06
N ARG A 293 -14.02 -5.44 -19.23
CA ARG A 293 -13.40 -4.14 -18.96
C ARG A 293 -12.33 -4.27 -17.90
N ASP A 294 -11.14 -3.75 -18.17
CA ASP A 294 -10.11 -3.54 -17.16
C ASP A 294 -10.06 -2.07 -16.76
N LEU A 295 -10.73 -1.75 -15.65
CA LEU A 295 -10.82 -0.38 -15.14
C LEU A 295 -9.72 -0.04 -14.13
N THR A 296 -9.01 -1.04 -13.60
CA THR A 296 -7.88 -0.83 -12.68
C THR A 296 -6.54 -0.76 -13.43
N PHE A 297 -6.54 -1.07 -14.72
CA PHE A 297 -5.40 -1.07 -15.62
C PHE A 297 -4.34 -2.07 -15.20
N THR A 298 -4.75 -3.34 -15.01
CA THR A 298 -3.92 -4.43 -14.47
C THR A 298 -2.60 -4.62 -15.21
N THR A 299 -2.56 -4.41 -16.52
CA THR A 299 -1.33 -4.52 -17.33
C THR A 299 -0.26 -3.47 -16.99
N GLU A 300 -0.65 -2.40 -16.28
CA GLU A 300 0.21 -1.30 -15.84
C GLU A 300 0.63 -1.43 -14.35
N HIS A 301 0.22 -2.49 -13.66
CA HIS A 301 0.57 -2.71 -12.25
C HIS A 301 2.02 -3.20 -12.16
N VAL A 302 2.85 -2.43 -11.45
CA VAL A 302 4.25 -2.82 -11.16
C VAL A 302 4.31 -3.58 -9.84
N PHE A 303 3.51 -3.13 -8.87
CA PHE A 303 3.32 -3.81 -7.60
C PHE A 303 1.85 -3.73 -7.19
N ALA A 304 1.23 -4.87 -6.94
CA ALA A 304 -0.17 -4.99 -6.56
C ALA A 304 -0.38 -6.17 -5.59
N LEU A 305 -1.53 -6.17 -4.92
CA LEU A 305 -1.95 -7.23 -4.00
C LEU A 305 -3.23 -7.89 -4.49
N ASP A 306 -3.29 -9.20 -4.40
CA ASP A 306 -4.55 -9.93 -4.48
C ASP A 306 -5.29 -9.77 -3.14
N VAL A 307 -6.36 -8.99 -3.16
CA VAL A 307 -7.19 -8.71 -1.99
C VAL A 307 -8.45 -9.56 -2.08
N THR A 308 -8.49 -10.61 -1.27
CA THR A 308 -9.67 -11.47 -1.17
C THR A 308 -10.85 -10.64 -0.68
N LYS A 309 -11.99 -10.73 -1.39
CA LYS A 309 -13.22 -9.97 -1.12
C LYS A 309 -13.11 -8.46 -1.30
N LEU A 310 -12.19 -7.98 -2.15
CA LEU A 310 -12.02 -6.55 -2.41
C LEU A 310 -13.35 -5.88 -2.80
N PHE A 311 -14.01 -6.42 -3.82
CA PHE A 311 -15.29 -5.89 -4.29
C PHE A 311 -16.37 -5.97 -3.22
N GLU A 312 -16.48 -7.08 -2.49
CA GLU A 312 -17.50 -7.23 -1.46
C GLU A 312 -17.33 -6.22 -0.32
N ASN A 313 -16.08 -5.86 0.01
CA ASN A 313 -15.78 -4.85 1.02
C ASN A 313 -16.03 -3.42 0.50
N MET A 314 -15.96 -3.20 -0.81
CA MET A 314 -16.09 -1.89 -1.45
C MET A 314 -17.52 -1.58 -1.92
N GLN A 315 -18.26 -2.58 -2.43
CA GLN A 315 -19.49 -2.40 -3.20
C GLN A 315 -20.54 -1.56 -2.48
N TYR A 316 -20.65 -1.70 -1.15
CA TYR A 316 -21.59 -0.93 -0.36
C TYR A 316 -21.28 0.56 -0.43
N TYR A 317 -20.01 0.95 -0.36
CA TYR A 317 -19.58 2.35 -0.37
C TYR A 317 -19.63 3.01 -1.74
N MET A 318 -19.77 2.25 -2.82
CA MET A 318 -19.86 2.76 -4.20
C MET A 318 -21.23 2.56 -4.84
N ASN A 319 -22.15 1.85 -4.17
CA ASN A 319 -23.48 1.63 -4.70
C ASN A 319 -24.46 2.70 -4.19
N PRO A 320 -24.92 3.64 -5.04
CA PRO A 320 -25.94 4.63 -4.67
C PRO A 320 -27.24 4.03 -4.12
N LYS A 321 -27.56 2.80 -4.53
CA LYS A 321 -28.82 2.11 -4.26
C LYS A 321 -28.67 0.99 -3.22
N ALA A 322 -27.56 0.97 -2.47
CA ALA A 322 -27.30 -0.07 -1.48
C ALA A 322 -28.41 -0.20 -0.42
N ASN A 323 -29.12 0.90 -0.12
CA ASN A 323 -30.16 0.98 0.92
C ASN A 323 -31.56 1.34 0.37
N ASP A 324 -31.81 1.13 -0.93
CA ASP A 324 -33.08 1.46 -1.61
C ASP A 324 -34.31 0.97 -0.80
N PRO A 325 -35.34 1.81 -0.52
CA PRO A 325 -35.58 3.16 -1.03
C PRO A 325 -34.85 4.31 -0.32
N ASN A 326 -34.08 4.03 0.74
CA ASN A 326 -33.36 5.05 1.49
C ASN A 326 -32.02 5.40 0.82
N GLU A 327 -31.50 6.57 1.15
CA GLU A 327 -30.16 6.95 0.71
C GLU A 327 -29.07 6.07 1.36
N ASN A 328 -28.01 5.81 0.60
CA ASN A 328 -26.79 5.25 1.15
C ASN A 328 -25.98 6.37 1.84
N THR A 329 -26.02 6.39 3.16
CA THR A 329 -25.33 7.39 3.98
C THR A 329 -23.82 7.21 4.01
N ASP A 330 -23.26 6.09 3.55
CA ASP A 330 -21.81 5.86 3.57
C ASP A 330 -21.19 5.96 2.17
N LEU A 331 -21.97 6.43 1.19
CA LEU A 331 -21.54 6.53 -0.18
C LEU A 331 -20.31 7.42 -0.35
N LEU A 332 -19.35 6.91 -1.13
CA LEU A 332 -18.20 7.58 -1.68
C LEU A 332 -18.48 7.97 -3.14
N TYR A 333 -18.31 9.24 -3.45
CA TYR A 333 -18.68 9.79 -4.76
C TYR A 333 -17.88 11.05 -5.07
N HIS A 334 -18.03 11.57 -6.29
CA HIS A 334 -17.72 12.98 -6.59
C HIS A 334 -19.00 13.73 -6.89
N ALA A 335 -19.14 14.93 -6.35
CA ALA A 335 -20.12 15.89 -6.86
C ALA A 335 -19.95 16.06 -8.38
N LYS A 336 -21.05 16.20 -9.12
CA LYS A 336 -21.02 16.24 -10.58
C LYS A 336 -20.10 17.33 -11.13
N ALA A 337 -20.14 18.51 -10.51
CA ALA A 337 -19.28 19.64 -10.86
C ALA A 337 -17.79 19.35 -10.63
N ARG A 338 -17.46 18.56 -9.59
CA ARG A 338 -16.09 18.14 -9.28
C ARG A 338 -15.58 17.18 -10.34
N ALA A 339 -16.31 16.11 -10.65
CA ALA A 339 -15.90 15.16 -11.68
C ALA A 339 -15.78 15.82 -13.07
N SER A 340 -16.76 16.67 -13.43
CA SER A 340 -16.75 17.39 -14.72
C SER A 340 -15.62 18.42 -14.83
N GLY A 341 -15.19 19.01 -13.71
CA GLY A 341 -14.07 19.95 -13.68
C GLY A 341 -12.71 19.27 -13.59
N LEU A 342 -12.67 18.05 -13.03
CA LEU A 342 -11.44 17.29 -12.88
C LEU A 342 -11.02 16.66 -14.20
N PHE A 343 -11.92 16.09 -14.99
CA PHE A 343 -11.60 15.32 -16.21
C PHE A 343 -11.94 16.07 -17.51
N GLU A 344 -11.20 15.75 -18.58
CA GLU A 344 -11.55 16.15 -19.94
C GLU A 344 -12.65 15.25 -20.51
N SER A 345 -13.49 15.76 -21.41
CA SER A 345 -14.64 15.02 -21.94
C SER A 345 -14.27 13.76 -22.74
N THR A 346 -13.04 13.68 -23.26
CA THR A 346 -12.53 12.51 -24.00
C THR A 346 -11.78 11.51 -23.11
N ASP A 347 -11.60 11.82 -21.82
CA ASP A 347 -10.89 10.95 -20.89
C ASP A 347 -11.70 9.68 -20.61
N TYR A 348 -11.12 8.51 -20.93
CA TYR A 348 -11.78 7.23 -20.69
C TYR A 348 -12.11 7.00 -19.22
N ARG A 349 -11.33 7.56 -18.30
CA ARG A 349 -11.56 7.48 -16.85
C ARG A 349 -12.87 8.16 -16.47
N LEU A 350 -13.19 9.32 -17.05
CA LEU A 350 -14.49 9.98 -16.82
C LEU A 350 -15.65 9.13 -17.31
N ALA A 351 -15.50 8.55 -18.51
CA ALA A 351 -16.54 7.75 -19.13
C ALA A 351 -16.77 6.40 -18.42
N ARG A 352 -15.73 5.82 -17.80
CA ARG A 352 -15.75 4.44 -17.32
C ARG A 352 -15.56 4.25 -15.83
N TRP A 353 -15.01 5.22 -15.09
CA TRP A 353 -14.85 5.12 -13.62
C TRP A 353 -16.02 5.70 -12.84
N TYR A 354 -17.01 6.27 -13.51
CA TYR A 354 -18.19 6.84 -12.85
C TYR A 354 -19.47 6.15 -13.28
N ASP A 355 -20.31 5.80 -12.31
CA ASP A 355 -21.73 5.63 -12.55
C ASP A 355 -22.36 7.03 -12.64
N GLN A 356 -22.66 7.43 -13.88
CA GLN A 356 -23.28 8.72 -14.18
C GLN A 356 -24.82 8.65 -14.21
N THR A 357 -25.41 7.52 -13.82
CA THR A 357 -26.86 7.44 -13.68
C THR A 357 -27.30 8.34 -12.53
N GLY A 358 -28.27 9.21 -12.81
CA GLY A 358 -28.72 10.21 -11.84
C GLY A 358 -29.23 9.57 -10.55
N ASN A 359 -28.98 10.22 -9.42
CA ASN A 359 -29.48 9.83 -8.11
C ASN A 359 -30.52 10.85 -7.62
N GLU A 360 -31.58 10.37 -6.97
CA GLU A 360 -32.65 11.23 -6.44
C GLU A 360 -32.26 11.92 -5.13
N HIS A 361 -31.27 11.38 -4.40
CA HIS A 361 -30.85 11.81 -3.07
C HIS A 361 -29.65 12.79 -3.08
N TYR A 362 -28.86 12.84 -4.17
CA TYR A 362 -27.70 13.75 -4.28
C TYR A 362 -27.30 14.05 -5.73
N ASP A 363 -26.61 15.16 -5.96
CA ASP A 363 -26.07 15.58 -7.28
C ASP A 363 -24.59 15.18 -7.44
N GLY A 364 -24.36 13.92 -7.84
CA GLY A 364 -23.02 13.38 -7.98
C GLY A 364 -22.96 12.03 -8.68
N TRP A 365 -21.75 11.52 -8.85
CA TRP A 365 -21.44 10.26 -9.53
C TRP A 365 -20.59 9.37 -8.64
N ALA A 366 -21.02 8.12 -8.46
CA ALA A 366 -20.31 7.12 -7.67
C ALA A 366 -19.19 6.47 -8.49
N PHE A 367 -18.15 5.99 -7.82
CA PHE A 367 -17.02 5.34 -8.49
C PHE A 367 -17.35 3.89 -8.85
N VAL A 368 -16.96 3.45 -10.04
CA VAL A 368 -17.12 2.05 -10.49
C VAL A 368 -15.80 1.40 -10.91
N LYS A 369 -14.67 2.05 -10.63
CA LYS A 369 -13.33 1.57 -10.98
C LYS A 369 -13.03 0.15 -10.49
N PHE A 370 -13.54 -0.21 -9.30
CA PHE A 370 -13.40 -1.53 -8.70
C PHE A 370 -14.74 -2.31 -8.70
N TRP A 371 -15.71 -1.90 -9.53
CA TRP A 371 -16.99 -2.58 -9.60
C TRP A 371 -16.88 -3.89 -10.40
N GLU A 372 -17.13 -5.02 -9.75
CA GLU A 372 -17.07 -6.33 -10.38
C GLU A 372 -18.47 -6.80 -10.80
N VAL A 373 -18.53 -7.50 -11.94
CA VAL A 373 -19.74 -8.16 -12.45
C VAL A 373 -19.55 -9.68 -12.50
N GLU A 374 -20.60 -10.43 -12.81
CA GLU A 374 -20.46 -11.88 -12.99
C GLU A 374 -19.40 -12.19 -14.08
N LYS A 375 -18.46 -13.09 -13.78
CA LYS A 375 -17.34 -13.49 -14.65
C LYS A 375 -16.32 -12.38 -14.95
N TYR A 376 -16.25 -11.36 -14.11
CA TYR A 376 -15.24 -10.30 -14.24
C TYR A 376 -13.82 -10.88 -14.22
N LYS A 377 -12.98 -10.42 -15.15
CA LYS A 377 -11.65 -11.01 -15.42
C LYS A 377 -10.51 -10.36 -14.64
N TYR A 378 -10.70 -9.12 -14.17
CA TYR A 378 -9.63 -8.25 -13.66
C TYR A 378 -9.87 -7.83 -12.20
N GLY A 379 -10.65 -8.64 -11.47
CA GLY A 379 -11.08 -8.33 -10.11
C GLY A 379 -10.05 -8.63 -9.03
N SER A 380 -10.41 -8.33 -7.78
CA SER A 380 -9.68 -8.72 -6.57
C SER A 380 -8.20 -8.29 -6.51
N THR A 381 -7.80 -7.29 -7.29
CA THR A 381 -6.41 -6.79 -7.34
C THR A 381 -6.37 -5.32 -6.96
N MET A 382 -5.57 -4.96 -5.95
CA MET A 382 -5.34 -3.58 -5.52
C MET A 382 -3.93 -3.13 -5.93
N PRO A 383 -3.78 -2.15 -6.85
CA PRO A 383 -2.47 -1.61 -7.20
C PRO A 383 -1.87 -0.78 -6.05
N LEU A 384 -0.57 -0.95 -5.84
CA LEU A 384 0.23 -0.15 -4.90
C LEU A 384 1.26 0.74 -5.61
N ILE A 385 1.72 0.30 -6.79
CA ILE A 385 2.58 1.07 -7.70
C ILE A 385 2.13 0.78 -9.14
N ARG A 386 1.94 1.85 -9.93
CA ARG A 386 1.59 1.73 -11.35
C ARG A 386 2.57 2.47 -12.25
N LYS A 387 2.65 2.00 -13.49
CA LYS A 387 3.49 2.54 -14.57
C LYS A 387 3.37 4.06 -14.71
N SER A 388 2.15 4.59 -14.69
CA SER A 388 1.88 6.03 -14.87
C SER A 388 2.59 6.91 -13.83
N GLU A 389 2.75 6.42 -12.59
CA GLU A 389 3.44 7.17 -11.53
C GLU A 389 4.90 7.48 -11.90
N MET A 390 5.62 6.53 -12.49
CA MET A 390 7.02 6.74 -12.87
C MET A 390 7.17 7.78 -13.98
N TYR A 391 6.20 7.88 -14.90
CA TYR A 391 6.19 8.93 -15.92
C TYR A 391 5.97 10.31 -15.30
N TYR A 392 5.10 10.42 -14.29
CA TYR A 392 4.88 11.67 -13.58
C TYR A 392 6.08 12.09 -12.72
N ILE A 393 6.71 11.12 -12.05
CA ILE A 393 7.94 11.37 -11.28
C ILE A 393 9.09 11.80 -12.21
N ALA A 394 9.27 11.12 -13.35
CA ALA A 394 10.26 11.49 -14.36
C ALA A 394 10.01 12.92 -14.85
N ALA A 395 8.77 13.26 -15.20
CA ALA A 395 8.39 14.62 -15.60
C ALA A 395 8.72 15.65 -14.51
N GLU A 396 8.37 15.40 -13.25
CA GLU A 396 8.66 16.30 -12.14
C GLU A 396 10.18 16.49 -11.93
N CYS A 397 10.97 15.42 -12.03
CA CYS A 397 12.43 15.49 -11.91
C CYS A 397 13.06 16.29 -13.06
N LEU A 398 12.58 16.08 -14.30
CA LEU A 398 13.04 16.80 -15.48
C LEU A 398 12.75 18.30 -15.39
N LEU A 399 11.61 18.70 -14.82
CA LEU A 399 11.31 20.11 -14.57
C LEU A 399 12.30 20.76 -13.60
N ALA A 400 12.81 20.02 -12.62
CA ALA A 400 13.74 20.54 -11.62
C ALA A 400 15.14 20.82 -12.17
N THR A 401 15.50 20.32 -13.36
CA THR A 401 16.82 20.61 -13.95
C THR A 401 16.94 22.04 -14.47
N GLY A 402 15.80 22.72 -14.68
CA GLY A 402 15.74 24.08 -15.23
C GLY A 402 16.11 24.19 -16.71
N LYS A 403 16.35 23.08 -17.42
CA LYS A 403 16.69 23.09 -18.85
C LYS A 403 15.44 23.02 -19.71
N ASP A 404 15.38 23.83 -20.76
CA ASP A 404 14.22 23.85 -21.66
C ASP A 404 14.00 22.52 -22.39
N ALA A 405 15.08 21.84 -22.79
CA ALA A 405 15.01 20.50 -23.39
C ALA A 405 14.38 19.47 -22.43
N ASP A 406 14.72 19.54 -21.14
CA ASP A 406 14.16 18.63 -20.13
C ASP A 406 12.71 19.00 -19.82
N ARG A 407 12.33 20.29 -19.86
CA ARG A 407 10.92 20.72 -19.79
C ARG A 407 10.09 20.14 -20.93
N LEU A 408 10.60 20.15 -22.16
CA LEU A 408 9.93 19.54 -23.31
C LEU A 408 9.81 18.02 -23.14
N LEU A 409 10.85 17.37 -22.61
CA LEU A 409 10.82 15.95 -22.30
C LEU A 409 9.79 15.63 -21.20
N ALA A 410 9.66 16.47 -20.17
CA ALA A 410 8.64 16.32 -19.14
C ALA A 410 7.22 16.37 -19.73
N ILE A 411 6.98 17.26 -20.69
CA ILE A 411 5.71 17.34 -21.44
C ILE A 411 5.49 16.06 -22.25
N GLU A 412 6.52 15.51 -22.89
CA GLU A 412 6.44 14.24 -23.61
C GLU A 412 6.08 13.06 -22.68
N ARG A 413 6.67 12.99 -21.48
CA ARG A 413 6.33 11.97 -20.47
C ARG A 413 4.88 12.05 -20.05
N LEU A 414 4.36 13.26 -19.80
CA LEU A 414 2.94 13.47 -19.49
C LEU A 414 2.04 13.10 -20.66
N ASN A 415 2.37 13.56 -21.86
CA ASN A 415 1.58 13.29 -23.06
C ASN A 415 1.50 11.79 -23.35
N THR A 416 2.56 11.03 -23.07
CA THR A 416 2.53 9.57 -23.17
C THR A 416 1.38 8.99 -22.35
N VAL A 417 1.22 9.38 -21.08
CA VAL A 417 0.13 8.85 -20.25
C VAL A 417 -1.22 9.42 -20.69
N ARG A 418 -1.28 10.73 -20.97
CA ARG A 418 -2.53 11.41 -21.36
C ARG A 418 -3.16 10.79 -22.60
N GLU A 419 -2.36 10.49 -23.62
CA GLU A 419 -2.82 9.83 -24.84
C GLU A 419 -3.37 8.41 -24.57
N LYS A 420 -2.78 7.66 -23.62
CA LYS A 420 -3.29 6.35 -23.19
C LYS A 420 -4.59 6.44 -22.39
N ARG A 421 -4.98 7.63 -21.94
CA ARG A 421 -6.29 7.90 -21.31
C ARG A 421 -7.30 8.54 -22.27
N GLY A 422 -6.96 8.68 -23.56
CA GLY A 422 -7.86 9.27 -24.57
C GLY A 422 -7.86 10.80 -24.60
N MET A 423 -6.90 11.44 -23.93
CA MET A 423 -6.78 12.90 -23.89
C MET A 423 -5.82 13.43 -24.95
N PHE A 424 -6.01 14.68 -25.33
CA PHE A 424 -5.07 15.37 -26.23
C PHE A 424 -3.77 15.71 -25.51
N GLY A 425 -2.66 15.64 -26.25
CA GLY A 425 -1.36 16.09 -25.79
C GLY A 425 -1.35 17.59 -25.47
N LEU A 426 -0.61 17.94 -24.42
CA LEU A 426 -0.31 19.31 -24.01
C LEU A 426 0.65 19.97 -25.01
N GLY A 427 0.55 21.29 -25.13
CA GLY A 427 1.43 22.10 -25.96
C GLY A 427 2.86 22.24 -25.40
N ASN A 428 3.83 22.49 -26.28
CA ASN A 428 5.24 22.66 -25.91
C ASN A 428 5.55 24.04 -25.26
N ASP A 429 4.58 24.96 -25.28
CA ASP A 429 4.67 26.32 -24.75
C ASP A 429 4.39 26.43 -23.24
N LEU A 430 3.97 25.34 -22.59
CA LEU A 430 3.63 25.32 -21.16
C LEU A 430 4.85 25.63 -20.27
N THR A 431 4.74 26.65 -19.40
CA THR A 431 5.77 26.97 -18.41
C THR A 431 6.01 25.82 -17.43
N VAL A 432 7.16 25.81 -16.73
CA VAL A 432 7.45 24.81 -15.67
C VAL A 432 6.32 24.70 -14.65
N ALA A 433 5.78 25.83 -14.20
CA ALA A 433 4.66 25.85 -13.25
C ALA A 433 3.36 25.29 -13.87
N SER A 434 3.10 25.57 -15.15
CA SER A 434 1.95 24.99 -15.86
C SER A 434 2.08 23.47 -16.00
N VAL A 435 3.26 22.96 -16.34
CA VAL A 435 3.51 21.51 -16.42
C VAL A 435 3.34 20.87 -15.04
N GLN A 436 3.87 21.48 -13.97
CA GLN A 436 3.67 20.97 -12.60
C GLN A 436 2.18 20.91 -12.22
N ASN A 437 1.39 21.90 -12.61
CA ASN A 437 -0.05 21.88 -12.37
C ASN A 437 -0.75 20.74 -13.12
N GLU A 438 -0.31 20.41 -14.34
CA GLU A 438 -0.82 19.23 -15.06
C GLU A 438 -0.42 17.92 -14.38
N ILE A 439 0.81 17.81 -13.85
CA ILE A 439 1.22 16.67 -13.01
C ILE A 439 0.29 16.51 -11.81
N THR A 440 -0.02 17.61 -11.09
CA THR A 440 -0.95 17.58 -9.96
C THR A 440 -2.35 17.09 -10.37
N LYS A 441 -2.88 17.56 -11.51
CA LYS A 441 -4.17 17.09 -12.03
C LYS A 441 -4.13 15.62 -12.37
N GLU A 442 -3.04 15.12 -12.95
CA GLU A 442 -2.93 13.69 -13.22
C GLU A 442 -2.86 12.87 -11.93
N TYR A 443 -2.17 13.31 -10.87
CA TYR A 443 -2.23 12.63 -9.57
C TYR A 443 -3.68 12.58 -9.01
N GLN A 444 -4.45 13.65 -9.17
CA GLN A 444 -5.85 13.71 -8.75
C GLN A 444 -6.76 12.79 -9.56
N ARG A 445 -6.54 12.70 -10.89
CA ARG A 445 -7.32 11.86 -11.80
C ARG A 445 -6.96 10.39 -11.65
N GLU A 446 -5.68 10.07 -11.65
CA GLU A 446 -5.14 8.74 -11.92
C GLU A 446 -5.28 7.80 -10.71
N PHE A 447 -5.06 8.31 -9.49
CA PHE A 447 -5.00 7.51 -8.26
C PHE A 447 -6.27 7.56 -7.42
N ILE A 448 -7.43 7.75 -8.04
CA ILE A 448 -8.72 7.61 -7.35
C ILE A 448 -8.84 6.17 -6.83
N ASN A 449 -9.13 6.03 -5.53
CA ASN A 449 -9.27 4.76 -4.81
C ASN A 449 -7.96 3.95 -4.70
N GLU A 450 -6.80 4.62 -4.63
CA GLU A 450 -5.47 3.98 -4.56
C GLU A 450 -4.55 4.55 -3.46
N GLY A 451 -4.96 5.57 -2.70
CA GLY A 451 -4.24 6.02 -1.49
C GLY A 451 -2.98 6.87 -1.72
N GLN A 452 -2.63 7.25 -2.94
CA GLN A 452 -1.35 7.97 -3.20
C GLN A 452 -1.45 9.50 -3.08
N LEU A 453 -2.64 10.07 -3.26
CA LEU A 453 -2.80 11.53 -3.40
C LEU A 453 -2.47 12.29 -2.11
N PHE A 454 -2.76 11.73 -0.93
CA PHE A 454 -2.43 12.36 0.35
C PHE A 454 -0.91 12.58 0.48
N TYR A 455 -0.13 11.54 0.15
CA TYR A 455 1.32 11.59 0.20
C TYR A 455 1.90 12.57 -0.82
N TYR A 456 1.29 12.67 -2.02
CA TYR A 456 1.68 13.67 -3.01
C TYR A 456 1.55 15.11 -2.47
N TYR A 457 0.41 15.45 -1.87
CA TYR A 457 0.21 16.77 -1.27
C TYR A 457 1.14 17.05 -0.10
N LYS A 458 1.35 16.05 0.76
CA LYS A 458 2.25 16.15 1.93
C LYS A 458 3.70 16.37 1.51
N ARG A 459 4.18 15.61 0.51
CA ARG A 459 5.55 15.72 -0.02
C ARG A 459 5.82 17.09 -0.62
N LEU A 460 4.84 17.67 -1.31
CA LEU A 460 4.96 18.98 -1.93
C LEU A 460 4.66 20.15 -0.98
N GLY A 461 4.29 19.88 0.27
CA GLY A 461 3.98 20.92 1.25
C GLY A 461 2.82 21.83 0.81
N PHE A 462 1.73 21.25 0.32
CA PHE A 462 0.55 22.04 -0.03
C PHE A 462 0.04 22.77 1.21
N GLU A 463 -0.10 24.10 1.16
CA GLU A 463 -0.65 24.88 2.28
C GLU A 463 -2.16 24.67 2.45
N LYS A 464 -2.82 24.13 1.42
CA LYS A 464 -4.22 23.73 1.43
C LYS A 464 -4.45 22.53 0.51
N ILE A 465 -4.92 21.43 1.07
CA ILE A 465 -5.42 20.29 0.28
C ILE A 465 -6.69 20.75 -0.47
N PRO A 466 -6.81 20.52 -1.78
CA PRO A 466 -8.01 20.85 -2.53
C PRO A 466 -9.27 20.27 -1.86
N TYR A 467 -10.35 21.05 -1.82
CA TYR A 467 -11.63 20.73 -1.15
C TYR A 467 -11.59 20.63 0.39
N ALA A 468 -10.40 20.65 1.01
CA ALA A 468 -10.30 20.69 2.46
C ALA A 468 -10.76 22.04 3.03
N THR A 469 -11.37 21.99 4.21
CA THR A 469 -11.83 23.17 4.95
C THR A 469 -10.74 23.76 5.86
N LYS A 470 -9.71 22.98 6.20
CA LYS A 470 -8.59 23.39 7.06
C LYS A 470 -7.35 23.73 6.22
N ALA A 471 -6.53 24.64 6.73
CA ALA A 471 -5.17 24.82 6.24
C ALA A 471 -4.35 23.55 6.50
N ALA A 472 -3.55 23.15 5.51
CA ALA A 472 -2.80 21.91 5.55
C ALA A 472 -1.45 22.15 6.24
N THR A 473 -1.53 22.20 7.57
CA THR A 473 -0.37 22.28 8.48
C THR A 473 0.09 20.88 8.88
N ASP A 474 1.14 20.75 9.69
CA ASP A 474 1.54 19.44 10.25
C ASP A 474 0.41 18.82 11.10
N ALA A 475 -0.49 19.63 11.65
CA ALA A 475 -1.68 19.13 12.32
C ALA A 475 -2.63 18.36 11.38
N VAL A 476 -2.57 18.60 10.07
CA VAL A 476 -3.31 17.87 9.01
C VAL A 476 -2.45 16.77 8.39
N TYR A 477 -1.14 16.97 8.24
CA TYR A 477 -0.31 16.04 7.50
C TYR A 477 0.25 14.88 8.34
N VAL A 478 0.41 15.07 9.64
CA VAL A 478 1.11 14.12 10.50
C VAL A 478 0.07 13.37 11.33
N VAL A 479 -0.28 12.13 10.96
CA VAL A 479 -1.29 11.37 11.71
C VAL A 479 -0.75 11.06 13.12
N PRO A 480 -1.54 11.25 14.20
CA PRO A 480 -1.07 10.95 15.55
C PRO A 480 -0.68 9.48 15.72
N LEU A 481 0.36 9.23 16.53
CA LEU A 481 0.76 7.88 16.90
C LEU A 481 -0.29 7.24 17.83
N PRO A 482 -0.40 5.89 17.86
CA PRO A 482 -1.27 5.23 18.81
C PRO A 482 -0.86 5.53 20.26
N THR A 483 -1.86 5.81 21.11
CA THR A 483 -1.60 6.29 22.47
C THR A 483 -0.89 5.26 23.35
N TRP A 484 -1.14 3.95 23.16
CA TRP A 484 -0.52 2.91 23.99
C TRP A 484 1.00 2.85 23.84
N ASP A 485 1.52 3.05 22.64
CA ASP A 485 2.97 3.02 22.40
C ASP A 485 3.67 4.26 23.00
N VAL A 486 2.96 5.38 23.00
CA VAL A 486 3.39 6.63 23.62
C VAL A 486 3.37 6.50 25.15
N ASP A 487 2.28 5.95 25.69
CA ASP A 487 2.05 5.82 27.13
C ASP A 487 2.95 4.74 27.77
N LEU A 488 3.40 3.74 27.00
CA LEU A 488 4.40 2.76 27.43
C LEU A 488 5.82 3.36 27.54
N GLY A 489 5.99 4.65 27.22
CA GLY A 489 7.28 5.35 27.29
C GLY A 489 8.28 4.90 26.22
N GLY A 490 7.83 4.13 25.22
CA GLY A 490 8.65 3.68 24.10
C GLY A 490 8.75 4.70 22.96
N MET A 491 7.83 5.66 22.91
CA MET A 491 7.73 6.67 21.84
C MET A 491 7.24 8.02 22.36
N GLU A 492 7.73 9.10 21.78
CA GLU A 492 7.20 10.46 22.01
C GLU A 492 6.17 10.81 20.92
N ASP A 493 4.97 11.21 21.33
CA ASP A 493 3.97 11.80 20.42
C ASP A 493 4.25 13.28 20.25
N TYR A 494 4.82 13.63 19.11
CA TYR A 494 5.19 14.99 18.74
C TYR A 494 3.99 15.92 18.43
N LYS A 495 2.75 15.43 18.56
CA LYS A 495 1.52 16.24 18.47
C LYS A 495 0.94 16.67 19.83
N LYS A 496 1.48 16.22 20.96
CA LYS A 496 1.02 16.64 22.30
C LYS A 496 1.52 18.01 22.72
#